data_AF-A0A6G0Y289-F1
#
_entry.id   AF-A0A6G0Y289-F1
#
_cell.length_a   1.000
_cell.length_b   1.000
_cell.length_c   1.000
_cell.angle_alpha   90.00
_cell.angle_beta   90.00
_cell.angle_gamma   90.00
#
_symmetry.space_group_name_H-M   'P 1'
#
loop_
_entity.id
_entity.type
_entity.pdbx_description
1 polymer ?
#
loop_
_entity_poly.entity_id
_entity_poly.type
_entity_poly.pdbx_seq_one_letter_code
_entity_poly.pdbx_strand_id
1 'polypeptide(L)'
;MGNTIKISISSLINIFDVLELIRNIFRWTNPKLTRKEETVLNRLRIGHTRITHGFLMAREDAPICQTCGTALTVKHIIADCLKYEHERVNHRISYHLDTALGPNQEISIDLINFIKQTKLFNSKT
;
A
#
# COMPACT_ATOMS: atom_id res chain seq x y z
N MET A 1 -17.07 -38.90 12.96
CA MET A 1 -18.14 -37.89 13.14
C MET A 1 -17.44 -36.54 13.25
N GLY A 2 -17.35 -35.81 12.14
CA GLY A 2 -16.54 -34.60 12.03
C GLY A 2 -17.25 -33.39 12.64
N ASN A 3 -16.64 -32.79 13.66
CA ASN A 3 -17.12 -31.57 14.26
C ASN A 3 -17.00 -30.40 13.28
N THR A 4 -18.13 -29.87 12.86
CA THR A 4 -18.22 -28.64 12.09
C THR A 4 -17.96 -27.48 13.06
N ILE A 5 -16.77 -26.89 13.01
CA ILE A 5 -16.48 -25.63 13.69
C ILE A 5 -17.34 -24.55 13.02
N LYS A 6 -18.40 -24.11 13.71
CA LYS A 6 -19.13 -22.89 13.38
C LYS A 6 -18.18 -21.71 13.56
N ILE A 7 -17.55 -21.27 12.48
CA ILE A 7 -16.76 -20.04 12.47
C ILE A 7 -17.75 -18.88 12.37
N SER A 8 -17.89 -18.13 13.47
CA SER A 8 -18.66 -16.88 13.53
C SER A 8 -18.13 -15.91 12.49
N ILE A 9 -19.02 -15.40 11.63
CA ILE A 9 -18.72 -14.52 10.49
C ILE A 9 -18.52 -13.07 10.98
N SER A 10 -17.63 -12.86 11.94
CA SER A 10 -17.32 -11.53 12.49
C SER A 10 -15.89 -11.06 12.19
N SER A 11 -15.16 -11.78 11.33
CA SER A 11 -13.80 -11.42 10.91
C SER A 11 -13.70 -11.27 9.39
N LEU A 12 -14.80 -10.88 8.75
CA LEU A 12 -14.76 -10.40 7.37
C LEU A 12 -14.03 -9.06 7.39
N ILE A 13 -12.77 -9.08 6.95
CA ILE A 13 -12.15 -7.95 6.26
C ILE A 13 -13.24 -7.33 5.40
N ASN A 14 -13.60 -6.07 5.70
CA ASN A 14 -14.72 -5.41 5.05
C ASN A 14 -14.57 -5.55 3.53
N ILE A 15 -15.42 -6.39 2.95
CA ILE A 15 -15.62 -6.50 1.50
C ILE A 15 -15.99 -5.12 0.92
N PHE A 16 -16.44 -4.18 1.76
CA PHE A 16 -16.65 -2.77 1.44
C PHE A 16 -15.38 -2.00 1.02
N ASP A 17 -14.20 -2.31 1.55
CA ASP A 17 -12.95 -1.62 1.15
C ASP A 17 -12.39 -2.14 -0.17
N VAL A 18 -12.82 -3.34 -0.58
CA VAL A 18 -12.45 -3.95 -1.86
C VAL A 18 -13.39 -3.48 -2.98
N LEU A 19 -14.60 -3.00 -2.67
CA LEU A 19 -15.65 -2.74 -3.66
C LEU A 19 -15.53 -1.39 -4.39
N GLU A 20 -15.01 -0.33 -3.76
CA GLU A 20 -14.89 0.97 -4.45
C GLU A 20 -13.78 1.00 -5.52
N LEU A 21 -12.82 0.07 -5.46
CA LEU A 21 -11.74 -0.08 -6.45
C LEU A 21 -12.06 -1.09 -7.57
N ILE A 22 -13.12 -1.92 -7.44
CA ILE A 22 -13.58 -2.84 -8.49
C ILE A 22 -14.40 -2.11 -9.59
N ARG A 23 -14.46 -0.77 -9.57
CA ARG A 23 -15.10 -0.03 -10.68
C ARG A 23 -14.26 0.06 -11.97
N ASN A 24 -13.10 -0.60 -12.04
CA ASN A 24 -12.40 -0.83 -13.31
C ASN A 24 -11.69 -2.18 -13.32
N ILE A 25 -12.31 -3.15 -14.01
CA ILE A 25 -11.76 -4.48 -14.34
C ILE A 25 -10.53 -4.39 -15.29
N PHE A 26 -10.10 -3.18 -15.65
CA PHE A 26 -8.89 -2.95 -16.42
C PHE A 26 -7.65 -3.15 -15.54
N ARG A 27 -6.88 -4.20 -15.85
CA ARG A 27 -5.51 -4.33 -15.36
C ARG A 27 -4.74 -3.08 -15.79
N TRP A 28 -4.22 -2.31 -14.83
CA TRP A 28 -3.27 -1.25 -15.13
C TRP A 28 -1.93 -1.91 -15.45
N THR A 29 -1.81 -2.41 -16.68
CA THR A 29 -0.61 -3.06 -17.19
C THR A 29 0.46 -2.02 -17.41
N ASN A 30 1.63 -2.24 -16.82
CA ASN A 30 2.80 -1.42 -17.08
C ASN A 30 3.91 -2.34 -17.59
N PRO A 31 4.14 -2.44 -18.92
CA PRO A 31 5.11 -3.37 -19.49
C PRO A 31 6.55 -3.07 -19.07
N LYS A 32 6.81 -1.89 -18.49
CA LYS A 32 8.11 -1.49 -17.96
C LYS A 32 8.37 -1.99 -16.54
N LEU A 33 7.35 -2.51 -15.84
CA LEU A 33 7.49 -3.06 -14.49
C LEU A 33 7.63 -4.59 -14.54
N THR A 34 8.46 -5.11 -13.67
CA THR A 34 8.52 -6.54 -13.36
C THR A 34 7.26 -6.98 -12.61
N ARG A 35 6.92 -8.27 -12.70
CA ARG A 35 5.79 -8.87 -11.96
C ARG A 35 5.84 -8.56 -10.45
N LYS A 36 7.04 -8.47 -9.86
CA LYS A 36 7.21 -8.15 -8.44
C LYS A 36 6.83 -6.69 -8.16
N GLU A 37 7.23 -5.76 -9.02
CA GLU A 37 6.91 -4.34 -8.88
C GLU A 37 5.42 -4.07 -9.10
N GLU A 38 4.80 -4.72 -10.09
CA GLU A 38 3.35 -4.67 -10.29
C GLU A 38 2.61 -5.15 -9.04
N THR A 39 3.09 -6.22 -8.40
CA THR A 39 2.50 -6.74 -7.16
C THR A 39 2.61 -5.73 -6.02
N VAL A 40 3.76 -5.06 -5.88
CA VAL A 40 3.95 -4.01 -4.85
C VAL A 40 3.01 -2.84 -5.12
N LEU A 41 2.94 -2.37 -6.36
CA LEU A 41 2.10 -1.24 -6.76
C LEU A 41 0.61 -1.53 -6.54
N ASN A 42 0.16 -2.74 -6.88
CA ASN A 42 -1.23 -3.16 -6.65
C ASN A 42 -1.55 -3.24 -5.15
N ARG A 43 -0.62 -3.70 -4.31
CA ARG A 43 -0.78 -3.69 -2.84
C ARG A 43 -0.88 -2.28 -2.28
N LEU A 44 -0.12 -1.33 -2.83
CA LEU A 44 -0.19 0.08 -2.44
C LEU A 44 -1.55 0.70 -2.81
N ARG A 45 -2.06 0.43 -4.02
CA ARG A 45 -3.35 0.93 -4.51
C ARG A 45 -4.53 0.52 -3.64
N ILE A 46 -4.52 -0.72 -3.15
CA ILE A 46 -5.56 -1.23 -2.26
C ILE A 46 -5.28 -0.92 -0.78
N GLY A 47 -4.22 -0.19 -0.44
CA GLY A 47 -3.83 0.13 0.95
C GLY A 47 -3.25 -1.04 1.77
N HIS A 48 -3.29 -2.26 1.25
CA HIS A 48 -2.90 -3.50 1.95
C HIS A 48 -1.38 -3.74 1.95
N THR A 49 -0.66 -2.91 2.70
CA THR A 49 0.76 -3.17 2.96
C THR A 49 1.00 -3.78 4.34
N ARG A 50 2.05 -4.61 4.48
CA ARG A 50 2.38 -5.24 5.78
C ARG A 50 2.68 -4.21 6.86
N ILE A 51 3.23 -3.06 6.50
CA ILE A 51 3.51 -1.97 7.45
C ILE A 51 2.21 -1.36 7.96
N THR A 52 1.19 -1.24 7.12
CA THR A 52 -0.07 -0.56 7.47
C THR A 52 -1.17 -1.52 7.94
N HIS A 53 -1.01 -2.83 7.76
CA HIS A 53 -2.00 -3.83 8.18
C HIS A 53 -1.43 -5.00 8.98
N GLY A 54 -0.10 -5.11 9.13
CA GLY A 54 0.54 -6.20 9.87
C GLY A 54 0.16 -6.22 11.35
N PHE A 55 0.02 -5.03 11.96
CA PHE A 55 -0.40 -4.88 13.35
C PHE A 55 -1.82 -5.43 13.59
N LEU A 56 -2.73 -5.33 12.62
CA LEU A 56 -4.09 -5.87 12.73
C LEU A 56 -4.07 -7.39 12.88
N MET A 57 -3.17 -8.07 12.17
CA MET A 57 -3.02 -9.53 12.24
C MET A 57 -2.31 -9.96 13.52
N ALA A 58 -1.35 -9.15 14.00
CA ALA A 58 -0.62 -9.38 15.24
C ALA A 58 -1.41 -8.95 16.50
N ARG A 59 -2.53 -8.23 16.33
CA ARG A 59 -3.27 -7.54 17.42
C ARG A 59 -2.39 -6.59 18.22
N GLU A 60 -1.44 -5.96 17.53
CA GLU A 60 -0.56 -4.94 18.06
C GLU A 60 -1.11 -3.55 17.75
N ASP A 61 -0.53 -2.52 18.36
CA ASP A 61 -0.87 -1.14 18.05
C ASP A 61 -0.38 -0.73 16.65
N ALA A 62 -1.09 0.22 16.04
CA ALA A 62 -0.70 0.75 14.74
C ALA A 62 0.71 1.37 14.82
N PRO A 63 1.62 1.06 13.88
CA PRO A 63 2.95 1.62 13.90
C PRO A 63 2.88 3.13 13.75
N ILE A 64 3.66 3.84 14.55
CA ILE A 64 3.75 5.30 14.54
C ILE A 64 5.02 5.71 13.80
N CYS A 65 4.88 6.70 12.92
CA CYS A 65 6.03 7.34 12.29
C CYS A 65 6.85 8.10 13.34
N GLN A 66 8.07 7.65 13.61
CA GLN A 66 8.96 8.25 14.62
C GLN A 66 9.27 9.73 14.36
N THR A 67 9.23 10.17 13.09
CA THR A 67 9.50 11.56 12.72
C THR A 67 8.28 12.46 12.86
N CYS A 68 7.08 11.94 12.57
CA CYS A 68 5.87 12.76 12.48
C CYS A 68 4.92 12.57 13.68
N GLY A 69 5.12 11.54 14.51
CA GLY A 69 4.25 11.21 15.65
C GLY A 69 2.85 10.71 15.25
N THR A 70 2.59 10.50 13.96
CA THR A 70 1.29 10.06 13.42
C THR A 70 1.29 8.58 13.05
N ALA A 71 0.11 7.99 12.97
CA ALA A 71 -0.07 6.62 12.47
C ALA A 71 0.53 6.47 11.06
N LEU A 72 1.28 5.39 10.88
CA LEU A 72 1.94 5.07 9.62
C LEU A 72 0.93 4.44 8.66
N THR A 73 0.52 5.20 7.65
CA THR A 73 -0.40 4.78 6.58
C THR A 73 0.24 4.92 5.20
N VAL A 74 -0.35 4.32 4.16
CA VAL A 74 0.13 4.49 2.78
C VAL A 74 0.05 5.97 2.37
N LYS A 75 -1.06 6.63 2.71
CA LYS A 75 -1.22 8.08 2.51
C LYS A 75 -0.11 8.84 3.24
N HIS A 76 0.14 8.53 4.51
CA HIS A 76 1.20 9.19 5.26
C HIS A 76 2.55 9.03 4.55
N ILE A 77 2.93 7.82 4.14
CA ILE A 77 4.20 7.56 3.46
C ILE A 77 4.32 8.34 2.14
N ILE A 78 3.28 8.29 1.30
CA ILE A 78 3.31 8.80 -0.08
C ILE A 78 3.05 10.30 -0.15
N ALA A 79 2.34 10.90 0.80
CA ALA A 79 1.94 12.30 0.75
C ALA A 79 2.46 13.13 1.92
N ASP A 80 2.35 12.63 3.15
CA ASP A 80 2.43 13.49 4.34
C ASP A 80 3.74 13.38 5.14
N CYS A 81 4.51 12.31 4.95
CA CYS A 81 5.60 11.95 5.87
C CYS A 81 6.82 12.84 5.66
N LEU A 82 7.19 13.62 6.68
CA LEU A 82 8.38 14.48 6.64
C LEU A 82 9.68 13.70 6.40
N LYS A 83 9.76 12.47 6.93
CA LYS A 83 10.92 11.58 6.72
C LYS A 83 11.22 11.32 5.24
N TYR A 84 10.20 11.30 4.39
CA TYR A 84 10.32 10.94 2.98
C TYR A 84 10.17 12.14 2.04
N GLU A 85 10.13 13.36 2.56
CA GLU A 85 9.92 14.57 1.76
C GLU A 85 10.97 14.73 0.65
N HIS A 86 12.25 14.63 1.01
CA HIS A 86 13.36 14.72 0.05
C HIS A 86 13.24 13.68 -1.07
N GLU A 87 12.97 12.43 -0.70
CA GLU A 87 12.80 11.34 -1.66
C GLU A 87 11.58 11.53 -2.56
N ARG A 88 10.46 12.05 -2.02
CA ARG A 88 9.28 12.36 -2.83
C ARG A 88 9.57 13.42 -3.88
N VAL A 89 10.28 14.49 -3.50
CA VAL A 89 10.67 15.55 -4.43
C VAL A 89 11.58 15.01 -5.52
N ASN A 90 12.57 14.18 -5.16
CA ASN A 90 13.49 13.58 -6.12
C ASN A 90 12.80 12.67 -7.14
N HIS A 91 11.78 11.93 -6.72
CA HIS A 91 10.98 11.05 -7.59
C HIS A 91 9.69 11.72 -8.08
N ARG A 92 9.52 13.04 -7.94
CA ARG A 92 8.35 13.79 -8.42
C ARG A 92 7.01 13.20 -7.96
N ILE A 93 6.98 12.65 -6.76
CA ILE A 93 5.78 12.01 -6.20
C ILE A 93 4.79 13.10 -5.79
N SER A 94 3.57 13.01 -6.32
CA SER A 94 2.49 13.93 -5.96
C SER A 94 2.03 13.72 -4.52
N TYR A 95 1.69 14.81 -3.84
CA TYR A 95 1.01 14.79 -2.54
C TYR A 95 -0.45 14.30 -2.66
N HIS A 96 -1.00 14.30 -3.88
CA HIS A 96 -2.34 13.78 -4.17
C HIS A 96 -2.25 12.28 -4.46
N LEU A 97 -2.89 11.49 -3.60
CA LEU A 97 -2.79 10.03 -3.62
C LEU A 97 -3.36 9.41 -4.90
N ASP A 98 -4.44 9.98 -5.43
CA ASP A 98 -5.07 9.61 -6.71
C ASP A 98 -4.10 9.79 -7.88
N THR A 99 -3.32 10.86 -7.86
CA THR A 99 -2.31 11.14 -8.89
C THR A 99 -1.10 10.21 -8.72
N ALA A 100 -0.59 10.05 -7.49
CA ALA A 100 0.59 9.25 -7.19
C ALA A 100 0.34 7.74 -7.40
N LEU A 101 -0.83 7.23 -7.04
CA LEU A 101 -1.20 5.82 -7.19
C LEU A 101 -1.95 5.51 -8.49
N GLY A 102 -2.24 6.52 -9.32
CA GLY A 102 -3.05 6.40 -10.53
C GLY A 102 -2.48 5.48 -11.63
N PRO A 103 -3.16 5.39 -12.78
CA PRO A 103 -2.79 4.50 -13.88
C PRO A 103 -1.60 5.01 -14.72
N ASN A 104 -1.08 6.20 -14.45
CA ASN A 104 0.03 6.76 -15.22
C ASN A 104 1.30 5.90 -15.07
N GLN A 105 1.84 5.45 -16.21
CA GLN A 105 2.98 4.52 -16.23
C GLN A 105 4.29 5.17 -15.77
N GLU A 106 4.54 6.43 -16.08
CA GLU A 106 5.75 7.15 -15.69
C GLU A 106 5.75 7.39 -14.18
N ILE A 107 4.65 7.90 -13.65
CA ILE A 107 4.46 8.09 -12.21
C ILE A 107 4.57 6.75 -11.46
N SER A 108 4.04 5.67 -12.04
CA SER A 108 4.16 4.33 -11.45
C SER A 108 5.61 3.86 -11.35
N ILE A 109 6.47 4.20 -12.33
CA ILE A 109 7.89 3.85 -12.33
C ILE A 109 8.62 4.67 -11.26
N ASP A 110 8.37 5.97 -11.21
CA ASP A 110 8.97 6.87 -10.21
C ASP A 110 8.57 6.47 -8.79
N LEU A 111 7.30 6.12 -8.58
CA LEU A 111 6.81 5.58 -7.32
C LEU A 111 7.53 4.28 -6.95
N ILE A 112 7.74 3.36 -7.89
CA ILE A 112 8.48 2.13 -7.61
C ILE A 112 9.94 2.42 -7.23
N ASN A 113 10.57 3.40 -7.87
CA ASN A 113 11.94 3.81 -7.53
C ASN A 113 12.03 4.44 -6.13
N PHE A 114 11.10 5.32 -5.80
CA PHE A 114 10.91 5.86 -4.44
C PHE A 114 10.77 4.73 -3.40
N ILE A 115 9.92 3.74 -3.69
CA ILE A 115 9.66 2.61 -2.80
C ILE A 115 10.90 1.74 -2.59
N LYS A 116 11.69 1.50 -3.66
CA LYS A 116 12.95 0.76 -3.55
C LYS A 116 13.97 1.49 -2.68
N GLN A 117 14.10 2.81 -2.83
CA GLN A 117 15.07 3.61 -2.10
C GLN A 117 14.72 3.74 -0.61
N THR A 118 13.44 3.90 -0.30
CA THR A 118 12.96 3.97 1.09
C THR A 118 12.97 2.63 1.82
N LYS A 119 13.24 1.51 1.12
CA LYS A 119 13.28 0.12 1.64
C LYS A 119 12.00 -0.31 2.36
N LEU A 120 10.90 0.40 2.16
CA LEU A 120 9.64 0.19 2.87
C LEU A 120 8.99 -1.18 2.59
N PHE A 121 9.29 -1.80 1.44
CA PHE A 121 8.58 -3.00 0.99
C PHE A 121 9.48 -4.16 0.57
N ASN A 122 10.66 -4.29 1.18
CA ASN A 122 11.47 -5.50 1.01
C ASN A 122 11.03 -6.59 2.02
N SER A 123 9.78 -7.03 1.95
CA SER A 123 9.41 -8.29 2.60
C SER A 123 9.90 -9.42 1.71
N LYS A 124 11.09 -9.93 2.02
CA LYS A 124 11.34 -11.37 1.85
C LYS A 124 10.23 -12.08 2.64
N THR A 125 9.32 -12.71 1.92
CA THR A 125 8.84 -14.04 2.30
C THR A 125 9.62 -15.00 1.44
#